data_AF-A0A1J9PRR2-F1
#
_entry.id   AF-A0A1J9PRR2-F1
#
_cell.length_a   1.000
_cell.length_b   1.000
_cell.length_c   1.000
_cell.angle_alpha   90.00
_cell.angle_beta   90.00
_cell.angle_gamma   90.00
#
_symmetry.space_group_name_H-M   'P 1'
#
loop_
_entity.id
_entity.type
_entity.pdbx_description
1 polymer ?
#
loop_
_entity_poly.entity_id
_entity_poly.type
_entity_poly.pdbx_seq_one_letter_code
_entity_poly.pdbx_strand_id
1 'polypeptide(L)'
;MKLLFSILTCFAAIVLFYSFNDIKTLISTHINIPFLSSLQRNTTDIPTTSRTTPGNIAFATPIILDPLSDMSIPRTIRQAFVAIEQAEGAGARVRRSIGTRKLRNFSPFLLLDHFTVGGDAGFPDHPHRGQETITYLLSGGVDHEDFAGNKGTIGPGDLQFMTAGRGIMHAEMPHQNPDGSPNVGMQLWVDLPEKLKMCEPRYRDLRAAEIPVANVDDGKATVKVISGQSHGVDSVRDLAYTPVWIFDITIRPGGKISQLLPQGWNSFAYTLSGTTSFGASSESNNTTPSSSLADPSPAKTVGPFHNVVFDKAGDFVHASNAAEAKEDSRFMLVSGQPLDQKVVQYGPFVLNTQEQVQQAMMDYQSNSNGFERARGWQSEIGKRMR
;
A
#
# COMPACT_ATOMS: atom_id res chain seq x y z
N MET A 1 41.92 -27.77 -58.85
CA MET A 1 40.88 -27.05 -58.07
C MET A 1 41.04 -27.18 -56.55
N LYS A 2 41.19 -28.37 -55.96
CA LYS A 2 41.29 -28.53 -54.49
C LYS A 2 42.54 -27.89 -53.84
N LEU A 3 43.68 -27.88 -54.55
CA LEU A 3 44.93 -27.29 -54.05
C LEU A 3 44.87 -25.74 -54.00
N LEU A 4 44.31 -25.12 -55.05
CA LEU A 4 44.10 -23.68 -55.11
C LEU A 4 43.16 -23.16 -54.01
N PHE A 5 42.12 -23.93 -53.68
CA PHE A 5 41.18 -23.58 -52.61
C PHE A 5 41.84 -23.63 -51.22
N SER A 6 42.72 -24.61 -50.97
CA SER A 6 43.48 -24.70 -49.71
C SER A 6 44.51 -23.58 -49.54
N ILE A 7 45.13 -23.14 -50.64
CA ILE A 7 46.07 -22.01 -50.61
C ILE A 7 45.30 -20.71 -50.32
N LEU A 8 44.12 -20.52 -50.94
CA LEU A 8 43.30 -19.34 -50.73
C LEU A 8 42.77 -19.22 -49.29
N THR A 9 42.33 -20.34 -48.68
CA THR A 9 41.89 -20.37 -47.29
C THR A 9 43.04 -20.12 -46.32
N CYS A 10 44.24 -20.64 -46.60
CA CYS A 10 45.42 -20.37 -45.79
C CYS A 10 45.83 -18.89 -45.87
N PHE A 11 45.77 -18.29 -47.06
CA PHE A 11 46.06 -16.87 -47.26
C PHE A 11 45.03 -15.97 -46.55
N ALA A 12 43.74 -16.30 -46.65
CA ALA A 12 42.67 -15.59 -45.93
C ALA A 12 42.84 -15.68 -44.40
N ALA A 13 43.25 -16.84 -43.87
CA ALA A 13 43.50 -17.01 -42.44
C ALA A 13 44.69 -16.19 -41.95
N ILE A 14 45.76 -16.10 -42.77
CA ILE A 14 46.93 -15.26 -42.48
C ILE A 14 46.54 -13.77 -42.48
N VAL A 15 45.78 -13.31 -43.48
CA VAL A 15 45.30 -11.91 -43.55
C VAL A 15 44.38 -11.56 -42.36
N LEU A 16 43.51 -12.49 -41.95
CA LEU A 16 42.68 -12.33 -40.75
C LEU A 16 43.53 -12.26 -39.48
N PHE A 17 44.56 -13.08 -39.35
CA PHE A 17 45.47 -13.09 -38.19
C PHE A 17 46.25 -11.77 -38.05
N TYR A 18 46.78 -11.24 -39.16
CA TYR A 18 47.47 -9.94 -39.15
C TYR A 18 46.51 -8.78 -38.86
N SER A 19 45.32 -8.78 -39.48
CA SER A 19 44.28 -7.79 -39.18
C SER A 19 43.83 -7.83 -37.70
N PHE A 20 43.83 -9.01 -37.07
CA PHE A 20 43.46 -9.16 -35.66
C PHE A 20 44.52 -8.59 -34.71
N ASN A 21 45.81 -8.71 -35.07
CA ASN A 21 46.90 -8.12 -34.30
C ASN A 21 46.91 -6.59 -34.43
N ASP A 22 46.61 -6.05 -35.60
CA ASP A 22 46.48 -4.61 -35.80
C ASP A 22 45.29 -4.04 -35.00
N ILE A 23 44.16 -4.76 -34.95
CA ILE A 23 43.02 -4.40 -34.11
C ILE A 23 43.38 -4.47 -32.61
N LYS A 24 44.11 -5.50 -32.16
CA LYS A 24 44.61 -5.56 -30.76
C LYS A 24 45.53 -4.40 -30.42
N THR A 25 46.40 -3.99 -31.35
CA THR A 25 47.34 -2.89 -31.15
C THR A 25 46.62 -1.53 -31.15
N LEU A 26 45.56 -1.39 -31.96
CA LEU A 26 44.68 -0.21 -31.96
C LEU A 26 43.87 -0.09 -30.65
N ILE A 27 43.36 -1.22 -30.14
CA ILE A 27 42.66 -1.30 -28.85
C ILE A 27 43.62 -0.98 -27.68
N SER A 28 44.87 -1.46 -27.70
CA SER A 28 45.83 -1.20 -26.62
C SER A 28 46.35 0.24 -26.60
N THR A 29 46.40 0.92 -27.76
CA THR A 29 46.86 2.32 -27.86
C THR A 29 45.75 3.34 -27.61
N HIS A 30 44.46 2.99 -27.79
CA HIS A 30 43.34 3.91 -27.60
C HIS A 30 42.53 3.67 -26.31
N ILE A 31 42.77 2.57 -25.60
CA ILE A 31 42.24 2.34 -24.24
C ILE A 31 43.35 2.70 -23.24
N ASN A 32 43.56 4.01 -23.06
CA ASN A 32 44.30 4.53 -21.91
C ASN A 32 43.29 4.82 -20.80
N ILE A 33 42.93 3.80 -20.01
CA ILE A 33 42.08 3.93 -18.82
C ILE A 33 42.93 3.56 -17.59
N PRO A 34 43.01 4.42 -16.55
CA PRO A 34 43.81 4.21 -15.35
C PRO A 34 43.16 3.20 -14.37
N PHE A 35 42.83 2.01 -14.87
CA PHE A 35 42.10 0.98 -14.11
C PHE A 35 42.97 -0.20 -13.64
N LEU A 36 44.22 -0.30 -14.12
CA LEU A 36 45.07 -1.48 -13.85
C LEU A 36 46.13 -1.29 -12.74
N SER A 37 46.28 -0.10 -12.16
CA SER A 37 47.18 0.12 -11.01
C SER A 37 46.52 -0.11 -9.64
N SER A 38 45.22 -0.41 -9.58
CA SER A 38 44.50 -0.71 -8.32
C SER A 38 44.30 -2.20 -8.06
N LEU A 39 44.68 -3.09 -8.99
CA LEU A 39 44.43 -4.53 -8.89
C LEU A 39 45.58 -5.35 -8.27
N GLN A 40 46.65 -4.71 -7.78
CA GLN A 40 47.83 -5.42 -7.28
C GLN A 40 48.23 -5.10 -5.83
N ARG A 41 47.35 -4.48 -5.05
CA ARG A 41 47.53 -4.34 -3.59
C ARG A 41 46.25 -4.69 -2.85
N ASN A 42 46.15 -5.97 -2.47
CA ASN A 42 45.56 -6.50 -1.23
C ASN A 42 45.10 -7.95 -1.43
N THR A 43 46.06 -8.87 -1.54
CA THR A 43 45.85 -10.31 -1.34
C THR A 43 46.41 -10.69 0.02
N THR A 44 45.73 -10.28 1.08
CA THR A 44 45.76 -10.89 2.43
C THR A 44 44.80 -10.06 3.27
N ASP A 45 43.54 -10.48 3.33
CA ASP A 45 42.68 -10.39 4.52
C ASP A 45 41.28 -10.89 4.14
N ILE A 46 40.77 -11.83 4.93
CA ILE A 46 39.43 -12.42 4.79
C ILE A 46 38.42 -11.42 5.37
N PRO A 47 37.42 -10.93 4.61
CA PRO A 47 36.33 -10.16 5.18
C PRO A 47 34.99 -10.90 5.08
N THR A 48 34.35 -10.98 6.23
CA THR A 48 32.94 -11.29 6.48
C THR A 48 32.02 -10.56 5.50
N THR A 49 30.99 -11.26 5.03
CA THR A 49 29.96 -10.81 4.08
C THR A 49 29.33 -9.46 4.49
N SER A 50 29.73 -8.38 3.82
CA SER A 50 29.05 -7.08 3.91
C SER A 50 27.76 -7.12 3.08
N ARG A 51 26.61 -7.07 3.77
CA ARG A 51 25.33 -6.66 3.16
C ARG A 51 25.51 -5.29 2.51
N THR A 52 25.45 -5.21 1.19
CA THR A 52 25.20 -3.95 0.50
C THR A 52 23.80 -3.47 0.87
N THR A 53 23.72 -2.46 1.73
CA THR A 53 22.49 -1.75 2.03
C THR A 53 22.00 -1.05 0.76
N PRO A 54 20.73 -1.21 0.33
CA PRO A 54 20.16 -0.34 -0.68
C PRO A 54 20.26 1.10 -0.19
N GLY A 55 20.54 2.06 -1.07
CA GLY A 55 20.65 3.48 -0.71
C GLY A 55 19.49 3.91 0.19
N ASN A 56 19.80 4.61 1.28
CA ASN A 56 18.83 5.06 2.29
C ASN A 56 17.64 5.78 1.65
N ILE A 57 16.59 5.05 1.31
CA ILE A 57 15.26 5.63 1.09
C ILE A 57 14.78 5.98 2.49
N ALA A 58 15.00 7.22 2.90
CA ALA A 58 14.62 7.70 4.22
C ALA A 58 13.10 7.56 4.38
N PHE A 59 12.67 6.79 5.37
CA PHE A 59 11.29 6.83 5.86
C PHE A 59 11.01 8.22 6.43
N ALA A 60 9.74 8.63 6.38
CA ALA A 60 9.34 9.94 6.88
C ALA A 60 9.70 10.10 8.36
N THR A 61 10.13 11.31 8.73
CA THR A 61 10.41 11.68 10.13
C THR A 61 9.17 11.41 11.00
N PRO A 62 9.34 10.97 12.27
CA PRO A 62 8.21 10.78 13.17
C PRO A 62 7.34 12.04 13.25
N ILE A 63 6.04 11.86 13.03
CA ILE A 63 5.06 12.95 13.15
C ILE A 63 4.69 13.08 14.62
N ILE A 64 5.02 14.22 15.22
CA ILE A 64 4.66 14.55 16.60
C ILE A 64 3.44 15.47 16.54
N LEU A 65 2.38 15.09 17.26
CA LEU A 65 1.16 15.90 17.39
C LEU A 65 1.09 16.48 18.80
N ASP A 66 0.63 17.73 18.90
CA ASP A 66 0.30 18.31 20.19
C ASP A 66 -0.92 17.59 20.79
N PRO A 67 -0.95 17.38 22.12
CA PRO A 67 -2.12 16.82 22.80
C PRO A 67 -3.38 17.65 22.56
N LEU A 68 -4.55 17.01 22.67
CA LEU A 68 -5.83 17.72 22.64
C LEU A 68 -5.88 18.80 23.73
N SER A 69 -6.38 19.97 23.35
CA SER A 69 -6.60 21.11 24.24
C SER A 69 -7.98 21.72 23.98
N ASP A 70 -8.39 22.68 24.81
CA ASP A 70 -9.65 23.42 24.62
C ASP A 70 -9.70 24.20 23.30
N MET A 71 -8.54 24.40 22.66
CA MET A 71 -8.42 25.06 21.36
C MET A 71 -8.45 24.08 20.17
N SER A 72 -8.44 22.77 20.41
CA SER A 72 -8.44 21.76 19.36
C SER A 72 -9.79 21.71 18.65
N ILE A 73 -9.77 21.64 17.32
CA ILE A 73 -10.96 21.73 16.48
C ILE A 73 -11.29 20.34 15.90
N PRO A 74 -12.52 19.83 16.04
CA PRO A 74 -12.91 18.58 15.40
C PRO A 74 -13.02 18.75 13.88
N ARG A 75 -12.58 17.74 13.13
CA ARG A 75 -12.78 17.68 11.68
C ARG A 75 -14.25 17.45 11.36
N THR A 76 -14.77 18.25 10.43
CA THR A 76 -16.14 18.16 9.93
C THR A 76 -16.27 17.08 8.87
N ILE A 77 -17.48 16.54 8.70
CA ILE A 77 -17.77 15.56 7.65
C ILE A 77 -18.01 16.31 6.34
N ARG A 78 -17.14 16.09 5.35
CA ARG A 78 -17.33 16.60 3.99
C ARG A 78 -18.42 15.82 3.26
N GLN A 79 -18.37 14.50 3.36
CA GLN A 79 -19.35 13.61 2.73
C GLN A 79 -19.39 12.26 3.43
N ALA A 80 -20.53 11.59 3.39
CA ALA A 80 -20.66 10.20 3.82
C ALA A 80 -21.54 9.44 2.83
N PHE A 81 -21.08 8.27 2.38
CA PHE A 81 -21.81 7.46 1.41
C PHE A 81 -21.55 5.97 1.58
N VAL A 82 -22.56 5.15 1.27
CA VAL A 82 -22.45 3.69 1.26
C VAL A 82 -21.54 3.23 0.12
N ALA A 83 -20.65 2.29 0.41
CA ALA A 83 -19.81 1.59 -0.55
C ALA A 83 -20.65 0.66 -1.44
N ILE A 84 -20.37 0.68 -2.73
CA ILE A 84 -21.19 -0.01 -3.74
C ILE A 84 -20.60 -1.40 -3.97
N GLU A 85 -21.44 -2.41 -3.97
CA GLU A 85 -21.02 -3.78 -4.26
C GLU A 85 -20.86 -4.00 -5.76
N GLN A 86 -19.73 -4.59 -6.17
CA GLN A 86 -19.38 -4.88 -7.56
C GLN A 86 -18.57 -6.16 -7.69
N ALA A 87 -18.54 -6.73 -8.89
CA ALA A 87 -17.70 -7.88 -9.22
C ALA A 87 -16.27 -7.42 -9.55
N GLU A 88 -15.29 -8.19 -9.10
CA GLU A 88 -13.87 -8.01 -9.39
C GLU A 88 -13.19 -9.38 -9.52
N GLY A 89 -11.97 -9.41 -10.05
CA GLY A 89 -11.19 -10.65 -10.20
C GLY A 89 -11.97 -11.74 -10.93
N ALA A 90 -11.95 -12.96 -10.38
CA ALA A 90 -12.73 -14.09 -10.86
C ALA A 90 -13.73 -14.52 -9.78
N GLY A 91 -15.02 -14.21 -10.00
CA GLY A 91 -16.11 -14.58 -9.09
C GLY A 91 -16.15 -13.80 -7.76
N ALA A 92 -15.19 -12.91 -7.50
CA ALA A 92 -15.11 -12.17 -6.25
C ALA A 92 -16.07 -10.98 -6.24
N ARG A 93 -16.58 -10.64 -5.04
CA ARG A 93 -17.38 -9.44 -4.81
C ARG A 93 -16.73 -8.54 -3.78
N VAL A 94 -16.75 -7.25 -4.06
CA VAL A 94 -16.19 -6.22 -3.20
C VAL A 94 -17.17 -5.08 -3.05
N ARG A 95 -17.16 -4.42 -1.89
CA ARG A 95 -17.80 -3.11 -1.69
C ARG A 95 -16.76 -2.02 -1.88
N ARG A 96 -16.86 -1.29 -3.00
CA ARG A 96 -15.93 -0.22 -3.35
C ARG A 96 -16.42 1.14 -2.87
N SER A 97 -15.54 1.91 -2.25
CA SER A 97 -15.83 3.29 -1.83
C SER A 97 -14.97 4.32 -2.55
N ILE A 98 -13.66 4.36 -2.28
CA ILE A 98 -12.68 5.12 -3.07
C ILE A 98 -12.46 4.36 -4.38
N GLY A 99 -12.41 5.09 -5.50
CA GLY A 99 -12.38 4.52 -6.86
C GLY A 99 -13.76 4.53 -7.54
N THR A 100 -14.83 4.94 -6.84
CA THR A 100 -16.17 5.11 -7.41
C THR A 100 -16.37 6.49 -8.03
N ARG A 101 -17.48 6.71 -8.74
CA ARG A 101 -17.84 8.06 -9.25
C ARG A 101 -18.02 9.11 -8.15
N LYS A 102 -18.39 8.71 -6.93
CA LYS A 102 -18.54 9.62 -5.79
C LYS A 102 -17.20 10.11 -5.25
N LEU A 103 -16.16 9.28 -5.38
CA LEU A 103 -14.81 9.58 -4.90
C LEU A 103 -13.79 8.84 -5.74
N ARG A 104 -13.50 9.38 -6.94
CA ARG A 104 -12.70 8.68 -7.96
C ARG A 104 -11.27 8.37 -7.49
N ASN A 105 -10.70 9.29 -6.73
CA ASN A 105 -9.51 9.10 -5.90
C ASN A 105 -9.58 10.12 -4.75
N PHE A 106 -8.76 9.92 -3.73
CA PHE A 106 -8.68 10.79 -2.57
C PHE A 106 -7.23 10.80 -2.05
N SER A 107 -6.34 11.53 -2.75
CA SER A 107 -4.88 11.51 -2.55
C SER A 107 -4.49 11.44 -1.05
N PRO A 108 -3.65 10.49 -0.63
CA PRO A 108 -2.91 9.54 -1.45
C PRO A 108 -3.70 8.26 -1.81
N PHE A 109 -4.98 8.16 -1.44
CA PHE A 109 -5.75 6.93 -1.62
C PHE A 109 -6.34 6.83 -3.02
N LEU A 110 -6.16 5.67 -3.65
CA LEU A 110 -6.57 5.42 -5.03
C LEU A 110 -7.83 4.56 -5.10
N LEU A 111 -7.95 3.59 -4.20
CA LEU A 111 -9.02 2.60 -4.19
C LEU A 111 -9.17 2.05 -2.77
N LEU A 112 -10.41 1.78 -2.37
CA LEU A 112 -10.71 1.06 -1.13
C LEU A 112 -11.85 0.08 -1.35
N ASP A 113 -11.53 -1.19 -1.19
CA ASP A 113 -12.44 -2.31 -1.27
C ASP A 113 -12.59 -3.01 0.09
N HIS A 114 -13.82 -3.34 0.45
CA HIS A 114 -14.15 -4.33 1.48
C HIS A 114 -14.61 -5.60 0.76
N PHE A 115 -13.77 -6.64 0.78
CA PHE A 115 -14.03 -7.88 0.08
C PHE A 115 -14.68 -8.94 0.98
N THR A 116 -15.51 -9.79 0.38
CA THR A 116 -16.02 -11.02 0.99
C THR A 116 -15.97 -12.09 -0.09
N VAL A 117 -15.01 -13.02 0.03
CA VAL A 117 -14.63 -13.92 -1.06
C VAL A 117 -14.66 -15.37 -0.58
N GLY A 118 -15.51 -16.18 -1.22
CA GLY A 118 -15.61 -17.63 -1.00
C GLY A 118 -14.49 -18.40 -1.71
N GLY A 119 -14.34 -19.69 -1.39
CA GLY A 119 -13.22 -20.52 -1.87
C GLY A 119 -13.18 -20.80 -3.38
N ASP A 120 -14.25 -20.49 -4.11
CA ASP A 120 -14.41 -20.63 -5.57
C ASP A 120 -14.19 -19.32 -6.35
N ALA A 121 -13.75 -18.27 -5.65
CA ALA A 121 -13.49 -16.94 -6.19
C ALA A 121 -12.07 -16.48 -5.86
N GLY A 122 -11.64 -15.34 -6.40
CA GLY A 122 -10.37 -14.72 -5.99
C GLY A 122 -9.81 -13.73 -7.01
N PHE A 123 -8.54 -13.38 -6.83
CA PHE A 123 -7.81 -12.46 -7.68
C PHE A 123 -6.60 -13.20 -8.27
N PRO A 124 -6.78 -13.94 -9.38
CA PRO A 124 -5.68 -14.68 -10.02
C PRO A 124 -4.64 -13.72 -10.60
N ASP A 125 -3.57 -14.26 -11.18
CA ASP A 125 -2.40 -13.55 -11.71
C ASP A 125 -2.75 -12.20 -12.38
N HIS A 126 -2.36 -11.10 -11.74
CA HIS A 126 -2.58 -9.74 -12.23
C HIS A 126 -1.41 -8.82 -11.87
N PRO A 127 -1.14 -7.78 -12.69
CA PRO A 127 -0.02 -6.87 -12.45
C PRO A 127 -0.41 -5.66 -11.58
N HIS A 128 0.59 -4.96 -11.05
CA HIS A 128 0.50 -3.59 -10.52
C HIS A 128 1.78 -2.78 -10.83
N ARG A 129 1.67 -1.46 -10.96
CA ARG A 129 2.82 -0.52 -11.06
C ARG A 129 2.48 0.89 -10.57
N GLY A 130 3.30 1.40 -9.67
CA GLY A 130 3.27 2.80 -9.23
C GLY A 130 2.46 3.10 -7.97
N GLN A 131 2.01 2.07 -7.24
CA GLN A 131 1.25 2.18 -6.00
C GLN A 131 1.73 1.16 -4.95
N GLU A 132 1.23 1.32 -3.73
CA GLU A 132 1.24 0.31 -2.68
C GLU A 132 -0.16 -0.28 -2.53
N THR A 133 -0.27 -1.59 -2.31
CA THR A 133 -1.51 -2.26 -1.94
C THR A 133 -1.39 -2.74 -0.49
N ILE A 134 -2.35 -2.37 0.34
CA ILE A 134 -2.41 -2.73 1.74
C ILE A 134 -3.62 -3.63 1.94
N THR A 135 -3.36 -4.91 2.20
CA THR A 135 -4.39 -5.91 2.47
C THR A 135 -4.48 -6.11 3.98
N TYR A 136 -5.66 -5.89 4.57
CA TYR A 136 -5.95 -6.10 5.99
C TYR A 136 -7.06 -7.13 6.15
N LEU A 137 -6.78 -8.25 6.82
CA LEU A 137 -7.75 -9.32 6.93
C LEU A 137 -8.58 -9.23 8.21
N LEU A 138 -9.91 -9.28 8.07
CA LEU A 138 -10.86 -9.20 9.17
C LEU A 138 -11.24 -10.60 9.69
N SER A 139 -11.44 -11.56 8.80
CA SER A 139 -11.70 -12.97 9.14
C SER A 139 -11.29 -13.91 7.99
N GLY A 140 -10.96 -15.17 8.34
CA GLY A 140 -10.50 -16.18 7.39
C GLY A 140 -9.00 -16.07 7.07
N GLY A 141 -8.61 -16.33 5.82
CA GLY A 141 -7.25 -16.19 5.29
C GLY A 141 -7.23 -15.70 3.83
N VAL A 142 -6.12 -15.08 3.41
CA VAL A 142 -5.81 -14.86 1.98
C VAL A 142 -4.40 -15.39 1.72
N ASP A 143 -4.29 -16.31 0.77
CA ASP A 143 -3.01 -16.77 0.25
C ASP A 143 -2.53 -15.80 -0.83
N HIS A 144 -1.26 -15.42 -0.79
CA HIS A 144 -0.63 -14.57 -1.81
C HIS A 144 0.60 -15.26 -2.41
N GLU A 145 0.87 -15.00 -3.68
CA GLU A 145 2.02 -15.52 -4.42
C GLU A 145 2.41 -14.53 -5.52
N ASP A 146 3.71 -14.25 -5.69
CA ASP A 146 4.22 -13.34 -6.72
C ASP A 146 5.31 -13.96 -7.62
N PHE A 147 5.60 -13.25 -8.71
CA PHE A 147 6.64 -13.65 -9.66
C PHE A 147 8.09 -13.45 -9.18
N ALA A 148 8.26 -12.89 -7.98
CA ALA A 148 9.55 -12.69 -7.33
C ALA A 148 9.90 -13.85 -6.39
N GLY A 149 8.94 -14.75 -6.15
CA GLY A 149 9.05 -15.93 -5.30
C GLY A 149 8.50 -15.71 -3.89
N ASN A 150 7.92 -14.55 -3.58
CA ASN A 150 7.27 -14.31 -2.31
C ASN A 150 5.91 -15.00 -2.29
N LYS A 151 5.61 -15.65 -1.17
CA LYS A 151 4.32 -16.30 -0.94
C LYS A 151 4.05 -16.45 0.55
N GLY A 152 2.78 -16.55 0.91
CA GLY A 152 2.36 -16.70 2.29
C GLY A 152 0.86 -16.65 2.44
N THR A 153 0.41 -16.69 3.69
CA THR A 153 -0.99 -16.51 4.07
C THR A 153 -1.09 -15.34 5.04
N ILE A 154 -1.98 -14.42 4.73
CA ILE A 154 -2.42 -13.32 5.59
C ILE A 154 -3.56 -13.88 6.44
N GLY A 155 -3.40 -13.90 7.76
CA GLY A 155 -4.40 -14.41 8.71
C GLY A 155 -5.25 -13.30 9.34
N PRO A 156 -6.26 -13.63 10.18
CA PRO A 156 -7.13 -12.64 10.78
C PRO A 156 -6.35 -11.63 11.63
N GLY A 157 -6.54 -10.34 11.32
CA GLY A 157 -5.85 -9.24 11.97
C GLY A 157 -4.46 -8.93 11.38
N ASP A 158 -3.92 -9.78 10.50
CA ASP A 158 -2.67 -9.51 9.81
C ASP A 158 -2.85 -8.47 8.70
N LEU A 159 -1.76 -7.78 8.39
CA LEU A 159 -1.64 -6.90 7.23
C LEU A 159 -0.48 -7.32 6.34
N GLN A 160 -0.66 -7.06 5.04
CA GLN A 160 0.42 -7.04 4.08
C GLN A 160 0.47 -5.67 3.40
N PHE A 161 1.64 -5.04 3.44
CA PHE A 161 1.96 -3.84 2.68
C PHE A 161 2.85 -4.25 1.51
N MET A 162 2.28 -4.25 0.30
CA MET A 162 3.03 -4.53 -0.93
C MET A 162 3.28 -3.22 -1.67
N THR A 163 4.53 -2.81 -1.77
CA THR A 163 4.96 -1.76 -2.70
C THR A 163 5.14 -2.39 -4.09
N ALA A 164 4.32 -2.00 -5.07
CA ALA A 164 4.43 -2.51 -6.44
C ALA A 164 5.61 -1.90 -7.21
N GLY A 165 5.93 -0.62 -6.94
CA GLY A 165 7.05 0.09 -7.58
C GLY A 165 7.05 -0.05 -9.10
N ARG A 166 8.20 -0.41 -9.68
CA ARG A 166 8.41 -0.62 -11.13
C ARG A 166 7.62 -1.78 -11.72
N GLY A 167 6.99 -2.64 -10.92
CA GLY A 167 6.15 -3.72 -11.45
C GLY A 167 6.17 -4.97 -10.59
N ILE A 168 4.99 -5.48 -10.27
CA ILE A 168 4.80 -6.79 -9.65
C ILE A 168 3.68 -7.52 -10.42
N MET A 169 3.79 -8.83 -10.59
CA MET A 169 2.67 -9.69 -10.95
C MET A 169 2.46 -10.69 -9.82
N HIS A 170 1.23 -10.79 -9.33
CA HIS A 170 0.88 -11.59 -8.17
C HIS A 170 -0.54 -12.14 -8.25
N ALA A 171 -0.86 -13.07 -7.36
CA ALA A 171 -2.20 -13.58 -7.13
C ALA A 171 -2.55 -13.46 -5.64
N GLU A 172 -3.82 -13.17 -5.36
CA GLU A 172 -4.40 -13.11 -4.02
C GLU A 172 -5.66 -13.99 -4.01
N MET A 173 -5.54 -15.18 -3.45
CA MET A 173 -6.59 -16.20 -3.47
C MET A 173 -7.13 -16.43 -2.05
N PRO A 174 -8.45 -16.57 -1.85
CA PRO A 174 -9.01 -16.90 -0.56
C PRO A 174 -8.39 -18.20 -0.02
N HIS A 175 -8.04 -18.18 1.26
CA HIS A 175 -7.66 -19.40 1.96
C HIS A 175 -8.88 -20.31 2.09
N GLN A 176 -8.67 -21.63 2.04
CA GLN A 176 -9.75 -22.60 2.19
C GLN A 176 -10.04 -22.79 3.69
N ASN A 177 -11.06 -22.10 4.19
CA ASN A 177 -11.47 -22.24 5.59
C ASN A 177 -12.09 -23.64 5.82
N PRO A 178 -11.80 -24.32 6.94
CA PRO A 178 -12.32 -25.66 7.20
C PRO A 178 -13.85 -25.76 7.22
N ASP A 179 -14.53 -24.67 7.56
CA ASP A 179 -16.00 -24.57 7.62
C ASP A 179 -16.64 -24.05 6.33
N GLY A 180 -15.83 -23.76 5.30
CA GLY A 180 -16.29 -23.17 4.04
C GLY A 180 -16.74 -21.71 4.14
N SER A 181 -16.51 -21.05 5.28
CA SER A 181 -16.86 -19.64 5.44
C SER A 181 -16.06 -18.74 4.49
N PRO A 182 -16.64 -17.62 4.03
CA PRO A 182 -15.93 -16.67 3.17
C PRO A 182 -14.85 -15.90 3.94
N ASN A 183 -13.84 -15.45 3.21
CA ASN A 183 -12.76 -14.61 3.72
C ASN A 183 -13.15 -13.14 3.59
N VAL A 184 -12.98 -12.37 4.66
CA VAL A 184 -13.41 -10.98 4.73
C VAL A 184 -12.23 -10.09 5.06
N GLY A 185 -12.04 -9.03 4.29
CA GLY A 185 -10.93 -8.12 4.48
C GLY A 185 -11.08 -6.81 3.73
N MET A 186 -10.07 -5.97 3.86
CA MET A 186 -9.98 -4.66 3.24
C MET A 186 -8.75 -4.63 2.32
N GLN A 187 -8.89 -4.00 1.16
CA GLN A 187 -7.74 -3.68 0.31
C GLN A 187 -7.73 -2.19 -0.01
N LEU A 188 -6.66 -1.51 0.43
CA LEU A 188 -6.43 -0.09 0.23
C LEU A 188 -5.27 0.10 -0.74
N TRP A 189 -5.47 0.86 -1.81
CA TRP A 189 -4.38 1.30 -2.67
C TRP A 189 -3.93 2.69 -2.29
N VAL A 190 -2.63 2.85 -2.07
CA VAL A 190 -1.98 4.11 -1.71
C VAL A 190 -1.01 4.49 -2.83
N ASP A 191 -1.15 5.70 -3.35
CA ASP A 191 -0.28 6.21 -4.40
C ASP A 191 1.15 6.36 -3.89
N LEU A 192 2.13 6.00 -4.73
CA LEU A 192 3.54 6.28 -4.43
C LEU A 192 3.89 7.71 -4.88
N PRO A 193 4.78 8.42 -4.15
CA PRO A 193 5.37 9.64 -4.65
C PRO A 193 6.02 9.41 -6.01
N GLU A 194 5.92 10.37 -6.93
CA GLU A 194 6.44 10.25 -8.31
C GLU A 194 7.85 9.63 -8.36
N LYS A 195 8.77 10.11 -7.51
CA LYS A 195 10.16 9.63 -7.42
C LYS A 195 10.32 8.17 -6.98
N LEU A 196 9.30 7.55 -6.39
CA LEU A 196 9.30 6.17 -5.90
C LEU A 196 8.49 5.23 -6.78
N LYS A 197 7.76 5.71 -7.79
CA LYS A 197 6.95 4.85 -8.67
C LYS A 197 7.75 3.81 -9.45
N MET A 198 9.07 3.98 -9.56
CA MET A 198 9.98 3.05 -10.23
C MET A 198 10.95 2.35 -9.26
N CYS A 199 10.69 2.38 -7.95
CA CYS A 199 11.50 1.61 -6.99
C CYS A 199 11.30 0.10 -7.21
N GLU A 200 12.20 -0.71 -6.64
CA GLU A 200 11.99 -2.16 -6.60
C GLU A 200 10.74 -2.51 -5.77
N PRO A 201 9.99 -3.55 -6.16
CA PRO A 201 8.88 -4.05 -5.36
C PRO A 201 9.34 -4.52 -3.98
N ARG A 202 8.49 -4.37 -2.97
CA ARG A 202 8.80 -4.75 -1.58
C ARG A 202 7.55 -5.24 -0.87
N TYR A 203 7.70 -6.24 0.00
CA TYR A 203 6.68 -6.65 0.96
C TYR A 203 7.08 -6.24 2.37
N ARG A 204 6.08 -5.83 3.16
CA ARG A 204 6.18 -5.69 4.59
C ARG A 204 4.92 -6.27 5.23
N ASP A 205 5.05 -7.47 5.78
CA ASP A 205 3.99 -8.08 6.57
C ASP A 205 4.00 -7.53 8.00
N LEU A 206 2.81 -7.42 8.59
CA LEU A 206 2.60 -7.04 9.98
C LEU A 206 1.59 -8.03 10.59
N ARG A 207 2.03 -8.84 11.54
CA ARG A 207 1.16 -9.82 12.19
C ARG A 207 0.25 -9.15 13.21
N ALA A 208 -0.94 -9.69 13.39
CA ALA A 208 -1.93 -9.19 14.35
C ALA A 208 -1.34 -9.03 15.76
N ALA A 209 -0.50 -9.97 16.19
CA ALA A 209 0.15 -9.98 17.49
C ALA A 209 1.21 -8.87 17.67
N GLU A 210 1.70 -8.29 16.58
CA GLU A 210 2.65 -7.18 16.61
C GLU A 210 1.96 -5.81 16.70
N ILE A 211 0.64 -5.74 16.51
CA ILE A 211 -0.10 -4.48 16.46
C ILE A 211 -0.41 -4.00 17.89
N PRO A 212 0.13 -2.84 18.31
CA PRO A 212 -0.17 -2.27 19.61
C PRO A 212 -1.63 -1.84 19.73
N VAL A 213 -2.18 -1.91 20.94
CA VAL A 213 -3.57 -1.55 21.23
C VAL A 213 -3.64 -0.44 22.28
N ALA A 214 -4.33 0.65 21.96
CA ALA A 214 -4.70 1.68 22.91
C ALA A 214 -6.10 1.42 23.47
N ASN A 215 -6.27 1.57 24.78
CA ASN A 215 -7.57 1.55 25.46
C ASN A 215 -7.96 2.98 25.82
N VAL A 216 -9.18 3.36 25.50
CA VAL A 216 -9.68 4.73 25.61
C VAL A 216 -11.04 4.71 26.33
N ASP A 217 -11.38 5.81 27.00
CA ASP A 217 -12.69 6.01 27.64
C ASP A 217 -13.01 4.86 28.63
N ASP A 218 -12.09 4.63 29.57
CA ASP A 218 -12.16 3.55 30.57
C ASP A 218 -12.35 2.15 29.96
N GLY A 219 -11.79 1.93 28.77
CA GLY A 219 -11.86 0.66 28.04
C GLY A 219 -13.17 0.44 27.27
N LYS A 220 -13.99 1.48 27.11
CA LYS A 220 -15.17 1.46 26.21
C LYS A 220 -14.79 1.61 24.75
N ALA A 221 -13.61 2.14 24.44
CA ALA A 221 -13.08 2.18 23.09
C ALA A 221 -11.70 1.52 23.05
N THR A 222 -11.46 0.74 21.99
CA THR A 222 -10.16 0.12 21.70
C THR A 222 -9.68 0.50 20.31
N VAL A 223 -8.39 0.78 20.18
CA VAL A 223 -7.76 1.19 18.92
C VAL A 223 -6.59 0.26 18.66
N LYS A 224 -6.65 -0.53 17.58
CA LYS A 224 -5.45 -1.17 17.05
C LYS A 224 -4.67 -0.15 16.23
N VAL A 225 -3.46 0.17 16.69
CA VAL A 225 -2.60 1.20 16.10
C VAL A 225 -1.76 0.57 14.98
N ILE A 226 -2.37 0.34 13.82
CA ILE A 226 -1.72 -0.32 12.68
C ILE A 226 -0.57 0.53 12.15
N SER A 227 -0.82 1.84 11.93
CA SER A 227 0.20 2.81 11.55
C SER A 227 -0.13 4.17 12.16
N GLY A 228 0.87 4.85 12.72
CA GLY A 228 0.72 6.17 13.36
C GLY A 228 0.74 6.09 14.88
N GLN A 229 0.00 6.99 15.53
CA GLN A 229 -0.08 7.07 16.98
C GLN A 229 -1.53 7.28 17.45
N SER A 230 -1.89 6.64 18.55
CA SER A 230 -3.18 6.85 19.22
C SER A 230 -3.01 6.85 20.73
N HIS A 231 -3.42 7.94 21.40
CA HIS A 231 -3.50 8.02 22.87
C HIS A 231 -2.20 7.59 23.58
N GLY A 232 -1.05 8.05 23.08
CA GLY A 232 0.27 7.73 23.63
C GLY A 232 0.83 6.36 23.24
N VAL A 233 0.13 5.60 22.39
CA VAL A 233 0.59 4.32 21.84
C VAL A 233 1.02 4.52 20.39
N ASP A 234 2.29 4.26 20.10
CA ASP A 234 2.86 4.28 18.75
C ASP A 234 2.72 2.93 18.04
N SER A 235 2.58 2.95 16.72
CA SER A 235 2.62 1.75 15.88
C SER A 235 4.04 1.21 15.68
N VAL A 236 4.12 0.02 15.07
CA VAL A 236 5.34 -0.42 14.38
C VAL A 236 5.69 0.57 13.26
N ARG A 237 6.98 0.79 13.01
CA ARG A 237 7.49 1.75 12.02
C ARG A 237 7.80 1.09 10.67
N ASP A 238 8.06 1.93 9.66
CA ASP A 238 8.61 1.57 8.35
C ASP A 238 7.74 0.61 7.51
N LEU A 239 6.42 0.76 7.62
CA LEU A 239 5.43 -0.06 6.92
C LEU A 239 5.25 0.33 5.45
N ALA A 240 5.01 1.61 5.18
CA ALA A 240 4.71 2.15 3.85
C ALA A 240 5.67 3.29 3.49
N TYR A 241 5.86 3.54 2.19
CA TYR A 241 6.65 4.69 1.74
C TYR A 241 5.87 5.99 1.79
N THR A 242 4.58 5.94 1.44
CA THR A 242 3.69 7.10 1.57
C THR A 242 3.22 7.20 3.01
N PRO A 243 3.39 8.35 3.69
CA PRO A 243 2.94 8.53 5.06
C PRO A 243 1.42 8.32 5.18
N VAL A 244 1.05 7.26 5.88
CA VAL A 244 -0.34 6.85 6.12
C VAL A 244 -0.50 6.34 7.55
N TRP A 245 -1.54 6.81 8.21
CA TRP A 245 -2.00 6.35 9.53
C TRP A 245 -3.26 5.51 9.35
N ILE A 246 -3.31 4.37 10.02
CA ILE A 246 -4.37 3.38 9.89
C ILE A 246 -4.72 2.89 11.29
N PHE A 247 -6.01 2.89 11.61
CA PHE A 247 -6.54 2.43 12.88
C PHE A 247 -7.75 1.51 12.65
N ASP A 248 -7.82 0.38 13.36
CA ASP A 248 -9.04 -0.43 13.51
C ASP A 248 -9.62 -0.13 14.89
N ILE A 249 -10.78 0.53 14.92
CA ILE A 249 -11.37 1.11 16.14
C ILE A 249 -12.68 0.41 16.44
N THR A 250 -12.83 -0.04 17.69
CA THR A 250 -14.08 -0.57 18.24
C THR A 250 -14.55 0.31 19.39
N ILE A 251 -15.82 0.70 19.40
CA ILE A 251 -16.45 1.51 20.43
C ILE A 251 -17.70 0.79 20.95
N ARG A 252 -17.69 0.41 22.23
CA ARG A 252 -18.83 -0.18 22.93
C ARG A 252 -19.94 0.84 23.14
N PRO A 253 -21.20 0.41 23.35
CA PRO A 253 -22.30 1.32 23.67
C PRO A 253 -21.94 2.31 24.79
N GLY A 254 -22.20 3.60 24.53
CA GLY A 254 -21.90 4.71 25.44
C GLY A 254 -20.42 5.10 25.50
N GLY A 255 -19.57 4.50 24.65
CA GLY A 255 -18.16 4.84 24.50
C GLY A 255 -17.93 5.97 23.49
N LYS A 256 -16.78 6.65 23.61
CA LYS A 256 -16.34 7.70 22.68
C LYS A 256 -14.82 7.76 22.49
N ILE A 257 -14.39 8.39 21.41
CA ILE A 257 -12.98 8.64 21.10
C ILE A 257 -12.79 9.96 20.37
N SER A 258 -11.66 10.63 20.64
CA SER A 258 -11.15 11.76 19.87
C SER A 258 -9.76 11.42 19.34
N GLN A 259 -9.68 10.98 18.09
CA GLN A 259 -8.41 10.58 17.48
C GLN A 259 -7.73 11.78 16.80
N LEU A 260 -6.59 12.22 17.35
CA LEU A 260 -5.71 13.20 16.73
C LEU A 260 -5.21 12.70 15.37
N LEU A 261 -5.16 13.59 14.38
CA LEU A 261 -4.68 13.32 13.03
C LEU A 261 -3.75 14.44 12.56
N PRO A 262 -2.69 14.15 11.78
CA PRO A 262 -1.79 15.18 11.28
C PRO A 262 -2.54 16.23 10.46
N GLN A 263 -2.29 17.51 10.75
CA GLN A 263 -2.95 18.62 10.06
C GLN A 263 -2.68 18.58 8.54
N GLY A 264 -3.68 18.97 7.76
CA GLY A 264 -3.60 18.97 6.30
C GLY A 264 -3.69 17.59 5.64
N TRP A 265 -3.67 16.51 6.41
CA TRP A 265 -3.83 15.16 5.87
C TRP A 265 -5.27 14.91 5.40
N ASN A 266 -5.41 14.15 4.32
CA ASN A 266 -6.71 13.66 3.87
C ASN A 266 -7.10 12.47 4.74
N SER A 267 -8.34 12.45 5.25
CA SER A 267 -8.78 11.41 6.18
C SER A 267 -10.20 10.95 5.89
N PHE A 268 -10.45 9.67 6.14
CA PHE A 268 -11.76 9.06 6.03
C PHE A 268 -11.92 7.93 7.06
N ALA A 269 -13.16 7.64 7.43
CA ALA A 269 -13.53 6.44 8.17
C ALA A 269 -14.34 5.50 7.30
N TYR A 270 -14.10 4.19 7.41
CA TYR A 270 -14.89 3.15 6.76
C TYR A 270 -15.57 2.29 7.83
N THR A 271 -16.90 2.35 7.92
CA THR A 271 -17.65 1.62 8.95
C THR A 271 -17.83 0.14 8.58
N LEU A 272 -17.56 -0.75 9.53
CA LEU A 272 -17.58 -2.20 9.33
C LEU A 272 -18.84 -2.83 9.92
N SER A 273 -19.15 -2.51 11.19
CA SER A 273 -20.30 -3.04 11.91
C SER A 273 -20.83 -2.01 12.92
N GLY A 274 -22.06 -2.23 13.38
CA GLY A 274 -22.73 -1.29 14.26
C GLY A 274 -23.03 0.05 13.59
N THR A 275 -23.35 1.01 14.43
CA THR A 275 -23.64 2.38 14.04
C THR A 275 -22.65 3.31 14.73
N THR A 276 -22.09 4.27 14.00
CA THR A 276 -21.13 5.24 14.55
C THR A 276 -21.67 6.65 14.37
N SER A 277 -21.62 7.46 15.42
CA SER A 277 -21.84 8.90 15.33
C SER A 277 -20.49 9.61 15.18
N PHE A 278 -20.31 10.36 14.09
CA PHE A 278 -19.11 11.16 13.84
C PHE A 278 -19.41 12.65 14.01
N GLY A 279 -18.49 13.40 14.63
CA GLY A 279 -18.69 14.80 14.99
C GLY A 279 -19.18 14.98 16.43
N ALA A 280 -19.16 16.22 16.94
CA ALA A 280 -19.56 16.48 18.33
C ALA A 280 -21.09 16.38 18.48
N SER A 281 -21.55 15.68 19.52
CA SER A 281 -22.96 15.73 19.90
C SER A 281 -23.26 17.13 20.47
N SER A 282 -24.38 17.71 20.05
CA SER A 282 -24.94 18.90 20.67
C SER A 282 -25.60 18.53 22.01
N GLU A 283 -24.81 18.01 22.95
CA GLU A 283 -25.22 17.86 24.35
C GLU A 283 -24.53 18.93 25.19
N SER A 284 -24.93 20.18 24.96
CA SER A 284 -24.78 21.25 25.95
C SER A 284 -26.17 21.60 26.48
N ASN A 285 -26.67 20.76 27.40
CA ASN A 285 -27.72 21.19 28.29
C ASN A 285 -27.08 21.96 29.46
N ASN A 286 -27.23 23.29 29.37
CA ASN A 286 -27.22 24.30 30.44
C ASN A 286 -25.95 25.09 30.82
N THR A 287 -26.14 26.42 30.66
CA THR A 287 -25.74 27.55 31.51
C THR A 287 -24.30 28.04 31.50
N THR A 288 -23.88 28.62 30.37
CA THR A 288 -23.39 30.02 30.24
C THR A 288 -22.92 30.23 28.79
N PRO A 289 -23.22 31.37 28.14
CA PRO A 289 -22.69 31.65 26.82
C PRO A 289 -21.22 32.08 26.96
N SER A 290 -20.31 31.12 27.10
CA SER A 290 -18.90 31.36 26.81
C SER A 290 -18.72 31.24 25.31
N SER A 291 -18.66 32.39 24.66
CA SER A 291 -18.34 32.57 23.25
C SER A 291 -16.92 32.07 22.95
N SER A 292 -16.76 30.83 22.45
CA SER A 292 -15.56 30.44 21.65
C SER A 292 -15.60 29.05 21.01
N LEU A 293 -16.68 28.27 21.07
CA LEU A 293 -16.77 27.07 20.24
C LEU A 293 -17.38 27.46 18.90
N ALA A 294 -16.55 27.54 17.86
CA ALA A 294 -17.01 27.57 16.48
C ALA A 294 -17.98 26.41 16.28
N ASP A 295 -19.19 26.72 15.81
CA ASP A 295 -20.33 25.81 15.71
C ASP A 295 -19.90 24.43 15.18
N PRO A 296 -19.78 23.40 16.04
CA PRO A 296 -19.32 22.10 15.59
C PRO A 296 -20.42 21.52 14.71
N SER A 297 -20.05 21.05 13.52
CA SER A 297 -21.00 20.35 12.64
C SER A 297 -21.74 19.27 13.44
N PRO A 298 -23.08 19.18 13.32
CA PRO A 298 -23.87 18.27 14.13
C PRO A 298 -23.40 16.83 13.90
N ALA A 299 -23.33 16.05 14.99
CA ALA A 299 -22.98 14.64 14.90
C ALA A 299 -23.85 13.93 13.85
N LYS A 300 -23.20 13.21 12.94
CA LYS A 300 -23.88 12.40 11.92
C LYS A 300 -23.69 10.93 12.24
N THR A 301 -24.81 10.27 12.48
CA THR A 301 -24.88 8.84 12.70
C THR A 301 -24.93 8.10 11.35
N VAL A 302 -24.03 7.12 11.18
CA VAL A 302 -23.95 6.29 9.97
C VAL A 302 -23.94 4.80 10.33
N GLY A 303 -24.61 3.99 9.52
CA GLY A 303 -24.58 2.53 9.64
C GLY A 303 -23.33 1.90 9.02
N PRO A 304 -23.28 0.57 8.87
CA PRO A 304 -22.13 -0.12 8.31
C PRO A 304 -21.93 0.20 6.81
N PHE A 305 -20.73 -0.10 6.33
CA PHE A 305 -20.28 0.02 4.94
C PHE A 305 -20.36 1.44 4.36
N HIS A 306 -20.27 2.45 5.21
CA HIS A 306 -20.14 3.84 4.79
C HIS A 306 -18.68 4.26 4.75
N ASN A 307 -18.32 5.02 3.72
CA ASN A 307 -17.13 5.85 3.73
C ASN A 307 -17.51 7.26 4.17
N VAL A 308 -16.96 7.71 5.30
CA VAL A 308 -17.12 9.04 5.88
C VAL A 308 -15.85 9.83 5.64
N VAL A 309 -15.89 10.77 4.70
CA VAL A 309 -14.76 11.61 4.34
C VAL A 309 -14.80 12.89 5.16
N PHE A 310 -13.67 13.23 5.78
CA PHE A 310 -13.54 14.42 6.61
C PHE A 310 -12.90 15.57 5.84
N ASP A 311 -13.16 16.79 6.29
CA ASP A 311 -12.38 17.94 5.88
C ASP A 311 -10.95 17.88 6.43
N LYS A 312 -10.03 18.56 5.72
CA LYS A 312 -8.62 18.66 6.14
C LYS A 312 -8.44 19.59 7.34
N ALA A 313 -9.36 20.55 7.50
CA ALA A 313 -9.36 21.48 8.63
C ALA A 313 -9.83 20.76 9.89
N GLY A 314 -9.17 21.04 11.01
CA GLY A 314 -9.39 20.38 12.28
C GLY A 314 -8.27 19.38 12.63
N ASP A 315 -8.12 19.16 13.93
CA ASP A 315 -7.00 18.45 14.54
C ASP A 315 -7.33 16.98 14.81
N PHE A 316 -8.61 16.64 14.99
CA PHE A 316 -9.03 15.29 15.38
C PHE A 316 -10.37 14.88 14.77
N VAL A 317 -10.62 13.58 14.72
CA VAL A 317 -11.95 13.02 14.44
C VAL A 317 -12.58 12.57 15.75
N HIS A 318 -13.78 13.07 16.04
CA HIS A 318 -14.60 12.58 17.14
C HIS A 318 -15.55 11.49 16.64
N ALA A 319 -15.63 10.38 17.38
CA ALA A 319 -16.57 9.31 17.14
C ALA A 319 -17.16 8.78 18.45
N SER A 320 -18.43 8.39 18.43
CA SER A 320 -19.12 7.80 19.58
C SER A 320 -20.10 6.71 19.16
N ASN A 321 -20.43 5.85 20.12
CA ASN A 321 -21.51 4.87 20.01
C ASN A 321 -22.57 5.20 21.06
N ALA A 322 -23.85 5.19 20.67
CA ALA A 322 -24.95 5.57 21.56
C ALA A 322 -25.04 4.63 22.77
N ALA A 323 -25.48 5.13 23.93
CA ALA A 323 -25.56 4.32 25.16
C ALA A 323 -26.60 3.19 25.03
N GLU A 324 -27.65 3.44 24.28
CA GLU A 324 -28.74 2.53 23.94
C GLU A 324 -28.45 1.62 22.74
N ALA A 325 -27.26 1.73 22.14
CA ALA A 325 -26.87 0.85 21.03
C ALA A 325 -26.81 -0.61 21.48
N LYS A 326 -27.23 -1.51 20.59
CA LYS A 326 -27.31 -2.96 20.88
C LYS A 326 -26.02 -3.72 20.58
N GLU A 327 -25.11 -3.10 19.84
CA GLU A 327 -23.88 -3.70 19.35
C GLU A 327 -22.73 -2.70 19.37
N ASP A 328 -21.51 -3.23 19.35
CA ASP A 328 -20.30 -2.42 19.23
C ASP A 328 -20.24 -1.80 17.83
N SER A 329 -19.79 -0.55 17.81
CA SER A 329 -19.43 0.14 16.58
C SER A 329 -18.00 -0.22 16.21
N ARG A 330 -17.75 -0.65 14.97
CA ARG A 330 -16.39 -0.91 14.48
C ARG A 330 -16.14 -0.22 13.16
N PHE A 331 -15.02 0.48 13.04
CA PHE A 331 -14.64 1.19 11.82
C PHE A 331 -13.13 1.28 11.66
N MET A 332 -12.69 1.36 10.42
CA MET A 332 -11.32 1.77 10.09
C MET A 332 -11.26 3.30 10.03
N LEU A 333 -10.26 3.91 10.64
CA LEU A 333 -9.94 5.33 10.43
C LEU A 333 -8.58 5.42 9.74
N VAL A 334 -8.54 6.12 8.60
CA VAL A 334 -7.36 6.21 7.76
C VAL A 334 -7.07 7.68 7.46
N SER A 335 -5.81 8.07 7.57
CA SER A 335 -5.34 9.42 7.26
C SER A 335 -4.01 9.35 6.52
N GLY A 336 -3.84 10.15 5.46
CA GLY A 336 -2.64 10.07 4.62
C GLY A 336 -2.20 11.44 4.14
N GLN A 337 -0.89 11.61 3.99
CA GLN A 337 -0.32 12.84 3.44
C GLN A 337 -0.73 12.98 1.97
N PRO A 338 -1.49 14.03 1.58
CA PRO A 338 -1.82 14.26 0.19
C PRO A 338 -0.55 14.49 -0.60
N LEU A 339 -0.44 13.82 -1.74
CA LEU A 339 0.64 14.04 -2.68
C LEU A 339 0.24 15.16 -3.65
N ASP A 340 1.11 16.16 -3.80
CA ASP A 340 0.97 17.20 -4.81
C ASP A 340 1.53 16.70 -6.15
N GLN A 341 0.80 15.77 -6.77
CA GLN A 341 1.17 15.16 -8.04
C GLN A 341 -0.07 14.78 -8.83
N LYS A 342 0.08 14.70 -10.16
CA LYS A 342 -0.98 14.21 -11.03
C LYS A 342 -1.13 12.70 -10.87
N VAL A 343 -2.37 12.22 -10.85
CA VAL A 343 -2.70 10.78 -10.85
C VAL A 343 -3.31 10.43 -12.20
N VAL A 344 -2.67 9.53 -12.93
CA VAL A 344 -3.19 8.91 -14.16
C VAL A 344 -3.27 7.41 -13.92
N GLN A 345 -4.49 6.90 -13.86
CA GLN A 345 -4.78 5.50 -13.58
C GLN A 345 -5.44 4.84 -14.79
N TYR A 346 -4.91 3.69 -15.19
CA TYR A 346 -5.56 2.78 -16.14
C TYR A 346 -5.46 1.35 -15.61
N GLY A 347 -6.57 0.86 -15.07
CA GLY A 347 -6.65 -0.44 -14.40
C GLY A 347 -5.58 -0.57 -13.31
N PRO A 348 -4.64 -1.53 -13.43
CA PRO A 348 -3.61 -1.80 -12.43
C PRO A 348 -2.42 -0.83 -12.41
N PHE A 349 -2.33 0.09 -13.37
CA PHE A 349 -1.18 0.98 -13.53
C PHE A 349 -1.54 2.40 -13.10
N VAL A 350 -0.79 2.95 -12.15
CA VAL A 350 -1.02 4.29 -11.59
C VAL A 350 0.26 5.12 -11.67
N LEU A 351 0.34 6.00 -12.66
CA LEU A 351 1.51 6.84 -12.93
C LEU A 351 1.10 8.32 -13.00
N ASN A 352 2.00 9.23 -13.39
CA ASN A 352 1.75 10.68 -13.37
C ASN A 352 1.36 11.24 -14.75
N THR A 353 1.61 10.51 -15.84
CA THR A 353 1.33 10.91 -17.23
C THR A 353 0.68 9.78 -18.03
N GLN A 354 0.02 10.13 -19.14
CA GLN A 354 -0.62 9.15 -20.02
C GLN A 354 0.44 8.27 -20.72
N GLU A 355 1.57 8.87 -21.07
CA GLU A 355 2.71 8.23 -21.72
C GLU A 355 3.33 7.18 -20.79
N GLN A 356 3.50 7.49 -19.50
CA GLN A 356 4.00 6.53 -18.52
C GLN A 356 3.05 5.34 -18.32
N VAL A 357 1.74 5.58 -18.31
CA VAL A 357 0.75 4.50 -18.23
C VAL A 357 0.79 3.62 -19.48
N GLN A 358 0.86 4.23 -20.67
CA GLN A 358 1.02 3.48 -21.92
C GLN A 358 2.32 2.66 -21.92
N GLN A 359 3.42 3.23 -21.43
CA GLN A 359 4.68 2.51 -21.27
C GLN A 359 4.55 1.34 -20.28
N ALA A 360 3.82 1.50 -19.17
CA ALA A 360 3.56 0.41 -18.24
C ALA A 360 2.79 -0.76 -18.87
N MET A 361 1.80 -0.45 -19.71
CA MET A 361 1.09 -1.47 -20.47
C MET A 361 2.01 -2.19 -21.46
N MET A 362 2.84 -1.45 -22.20
CA MET A 362 3.82 -2.02 -23.13
C MET A 362 4.82 -2.91 -22.38
N ASP A 363 5.40 -2.43 -21.29
CA ASP A 363 6.36 -3.16 -20.46
C ASP A 363 5.79 -4.47 -19.91
N TYR A 364 4.52 -4.47 -19.48
CA TYR A 364 3.83 -5.68 -19.05
C TYR A 364 3.66 -6.67 -20.21
N GLN A 365 3.22 -6.20 -21.38
CA GLN A 365 3.00 -7.04 -22.57
C GLN A 365 4.32 -7.61 -23.12
N SER A 366 5.40 -6.83 -23.11
CA SER A 366 6.73 -7.27 -23.58
C SER A 366 7.56 -7.97 -22.51
N ASN A 367 7.08 -8.06 -21.26
CA ASN A 367 7.82 -8.59 -20.11
C ASN A 367 9.18 -7.87 -19.92
N SER A 368 9.15 -6.54 -19.82
CA SER A 368 10.35 -5.70 -19.69
C SER A 368 10.22 -4.67 -18.56
N ASN A 369 11.33 -4.04 -18.19
CA ASN A 369 11.38 -2.87 -17.31
C ASN A 369 10.62 -3.02 -15.98
N GLY A 370 10.62 -4.20 -15.37
CA GLY A 370 9.91 -4.51 -14.13
C GLY A 370 9.14 -5.81 -14.23
N PHE A 371 8.74 -6.18 -15.44
CA PHE A 371 7.93 -7.35 -15.70
C PHE A 371 8.69 -8.50 -16.36
N GLU A 372 10.03 -8.52 -16.29
CA GLU A 372 10.87 -9.57 -16.90
C GLU A 372 10.48 -10.98 -16.43
N ARG A 373 10.08 -11.10 -15.16
CA ARG A 373 9.66 -12.36 -14.53
C ARG A 373 8.23 -12.77 -14.84
N ALA A 374 7.43 -11.90 -15.46
CA ALA A 374 6.07 -12.26 -15.87
C ALA A 374 6.07 -13.26 -17.03
N ARG A 375 7.18 -13.37 -17.77
CA ARG A 375 7.28 -14.26 -18.94
C ARG A 375 7.16 -15.72 -18.53
N GLY A 376 5.99 -16.32 -18.83
CA GLY A 376 5.72 -17.73 -18.56
C GLY A 376 5.49 -18.06 -17.09
N TRP A 377 5.45 -17.05 -16.21
CA TRP A 377 5.08 -17.26 -14.81
C TRP A 377 3.58 -17.50 -14.70
N GLN A 378 3.21 -18.43 -13.82
CA GLN A 378 1.85 -18.66 -13.39
C GLN A 378 1.89 -18.99 -11.90
N SER A 379 1.03 -18.38 -11.10
CA SER A 379 0.96 -18.76 -9.68
C SER A 379 0.42 -20.18 -9.53
N GLU A 380 0.86 -20.90 -8.50
CA GLU A 380 0.23 -22.17 -8.12
C GLU A 380 -1.16 -21.95 -7.54
N ILE A 381 -1.34 -20.88 -6.76
CA ILE A 381 -2.63 -20.59 -6.12
C ILE A 381 -3.71 -20.14 -7.13
N GLY A 382 -3.35 -19.42 -8.19
CA GLY A 382 -4.30 -18.97 -9.21
C GLY A 382 -4.86 -20.11 -10.07
N LYS A 383 -4.17 -21.25 -10.13
CA LYS A 383 -4.66 -22.46 -10.81
C LYS A 383 -5.90 -23.07 -10.14
N ARG A 384 -6.19 -22.73 -8.88
CA ARG A 384 -7.39 -23.18 -8.15
C ARG A 384 -8.71 -22.74 -8.82
N MET A 385 -8.66 -21.72 -9.68
CA MET A 385 -9.81 -21.23 -10.45
C MET A 385 -10.07 -21.98 -11.76
N ARG A 386 -9.22 -22.95 -12.14
CA ARG A 386 -9.29 -23.66 -13.43
C ARG A 386 -10.13 -24.92 -13.39
#